data_AF-A0A1V5FFM3-F1
#
_entry.id   AF-A0A1V5FFM3-F1
#
_cell.length_a   1.000
_cell.length_b   1.000
_cell.length_c   1.000
_cell.angle_alpha   90.00
_cell.angle_beta   90.00
_cell.angle_gamma   90.00
#
_symmetry.space_group_name_H-M   'P 1'
#
loop_
_entity.id
_entity.type
_entity.pdbx_description
1 polymer ?
#
loop_
_entity_poly.entity_id
_entity_poly.type
_entity_poly.pdbx_seq_one_letter_code
_entity_poly.pdbx_strand_id
1 'polypeptide(L)'
;MPLLSPGLIHCYNGLWRTLKPEAGDREAHKIVEGHRRYLAVQRATQAQGGPGVPWYLVGILHSLESNFSFGGHLHNGDPLERATINVPAGRGPFATWEESAVDALHLKRRLWSGFAWGAIHEHLLALELYNGLGYLLSHPDVNSPYLWGLTNHHHRGKYTSDGKFDASAITRQAGGAAILWHLLRLFPSLMPTLRVETVERSGPVTGPDAGRWEVARLQAYLNSLPGERITVDGRWGPQTAGRFAAVFDVAA
;
A
#
# COMPACT_ATOMS: atom_id res chain seq x y z
N MET A 1 -10.48 -9.98 -10.46
CA MET A 1 -9.83 -8.87 -9.75
C MET A 1 -10.75 -8.35 -8.66
N PRO A 2 -10.84 -8.96 -7.48
CA PRO A 2 -12.00 -8.70 -6.63
C PRO A 2 -11.64 -7.94 -5.34
N LEU A 3 -10.35 -7.63 -5.11
CA LEU A 3 -9.83 -6.91 -3.93
C LEU A 3 -10.45 -5.55 -3.64
N LEU A 4 -11.09 -4.96 -4.65
CA LEU A 4 -11.56 -3.61 -4.61
C LEU A 4 -13.05 -3.57 -4.94
N SER A 5 -13.85 -3.24 -3.94
CA SER A 5 -15.20 -2.81 -4.25
C SER A 5 -15.14 -1.53 -5.11
N PRO A 6 -16.12 -1.30 -6.00
CA PRO A 6 -16.18 -0.07 -6.77
C PRO A 6 -16.13 1.20 -5.90
N GLY A 7 -16.59 1.11 -4.64
CA GLY A 7 -16.52 2.20 -3.66
C GLY A 7 -15.09 2.50 -3.22
N LEU A 8 -14.26 1.49 -2.97
CA LEU A 8 -12.86 1.70 -2.56
C LEU A 8 -12.01 2.24 -3.72
N ILE A 9 -12.24 1.76 -4.95
CA ILE A 9 -11.66 2.35 -6.17
C ILE A 9 -12.04 3.83 -6.28
N HIS A 10 -13.32 4.14 -6.07
CA HIS A 10 -13.79 5.52 -6.13
C HIS A 10 -13.11 6.41 -5.09
N CYS A 11 -12.94 5.94 -3.85
CA CYS A 11 -12.26 6.68 -2.78
C CYS A 11 -10.79 6.97 -3.13
N TYR A 12 -10.01 5.95 -3.48
CA TYR A 12 -8.60 6.14 -3.86
C TYR A 12 -8.42 7.06 -5.07
N ASN A 13 -9.25 6.86 -6.10
CA ASN A 13 -9.24 7.73 -7.28
C ASN A 13 -9.66 9.17 -6.92
N GLY A 14 -10.62 9.33 -6.01
CA GLY A 14 -11.08 10.64 -5.53
C GLY A 14 -9.97 11.39 -4.81
N LEU A 15 -9.37 10.76 -3.79
CA LEU A 15 -8.23 11.31 -3.05
C LEU A 15 -7.06 11.64 -3.99
N TRP A 16 -6.72 10.74 -4.91
CA TRP A 16 -5.66 10.99 -5.89
C TRP A 16 -5.92 12.22 -6.76
N ARG A 17 -7.16 12.42 -7.24
CA ARG A 17 -7.50 13.59 -8.08
C ARG A 17 -7.32 14.91 -7.36
N THR A 18 -7.56 14.94 -6.06
CA THR A 18 -7.48 16.15 -5.23
C THR A 18 -6.18 16.28 -4.46
N LEU A 19 -5.25 15.33 -4.66
CA LEU A 19 -3.97 15.28 -3.99
C LEU A 19 -3.12 16.51 -4.30
N LYS A 20 -2.64 17.14 -3.23
CA LYS A 20 -1.65 18.21 -3.23
C LYS A 20 -0.55 17.81 -2.24
N PRO A 21 0.60 17.32 -2.74
CA PRO A 21 1.72 17.00 -1.86
C PRO A 21 2.38 18.28 -1.34
N GLU A 22 2.77 18.25 -0.07
CA GLU A 22 3.60 19.29 0.58
C GLU A 22 5.08 18.89 0.59
N ALA A 23 5.38 17.61 0.37
CA ALA A 23 6.72 17.03 0.33
C ALA A 23 6.73 15.75 -0.54
N GLY A 24 7.88 15.07 -0.63
CA GLY A 24 8.04 13.79 -1.34
C GLY A 24 8.88 13.88 -2.63
N ASP A 25 9.22 15.10 -3.05
CA ASP A 25 10.09 15.36 -4.21
C ASP A 25 11.52 14.85 -3.98
N ARG A 26 12.08 15.04 -2.77
CA ARG A 26 13.40 14.52 -2.41
C ARG A 26 13.46 13.00 -2.51
N GLU A 27 12.46 12.32 -1.95
CA GLU A 27 12.34 10.86 -2.00
C GLU A 27 12.20 10.37 -3.45
N ALA A 28 11.39 11.07 -4.27
CA ALA A 28 11.27 10.76 -5.69
C ALA A 28 12.62 10.84 -6.42
N HIS A 29 13.44 11.86 -6.18
CA HIS A 29 14.77 11.97 -6.78
C HIS A 29 15.71 10.84 -6.34
N LYS A 30 15.72 10.49 -5.05
CA LYS A 30 16.50 9.33 -4.56
C LYS A 30 16.06 8.01 -5.21
N ILE A 31 14.76 7.86 -5.47
CA ILE A 31 14.22 6.69 -6.18
C ILE A 31 14.76 6.63 -7.62
N VAL A 32 14.85 7.79 -8.29
CA VAL A 32 15.45 7.90 -9.63
C VAL A 32 16.94 7.58 -9.63
N GLU A 33 17.69 8.09 -8.64
CA GLU A 33 19.12 7.77 -8.47
C GLU A 33 19.33 6.24 -8.31
N GLY A 34 18.45 5.59 -7.55
CA GLY A 34 18.45 4.14 -7.36
C GLY A 34 17.80 3.32 -8.49
N HIS A 35 17.35 3.93 -9.59
CA HIS A 35 16.51 3.31 -10.62
C HIS A 35 17.01 1.93 -11.09
N ARG A 36 18.32 1.79 -11.34
CA ARG A 36 18.90 0.51 -11.81
C ARG A 36 18.66 -0.64 -10.84
N ARG A 37 18.76 -0.38 -9.53
CA ARG A 37 18.57 -1.38 -8.47
C ARG A 37 17.11 -1.80 -8.37
N TYR A 38 16.21 -0.82 -8.36
CA TYR A 38 14.76 -1.10 -8.30
C TYR A 38 14.25 -1.79 -9.56
N LEU A 39 14.79 -1.45 -10.73
CA LEU A 39 14.44 -2.11 -11.98
C LEU A 39 14.89 -3.58 -11.99
N ALA A 40 16.03 -3.91 -11.36
CA ALA A 40 16.45 -5.30 -11.19
C ALA A 40 15.44 -6.09 -10.35
N VAL A 41 14.92 -5.51 -9.26
CA VAL A 41 13.87 -6.11 -8.44
C VAL A 41 12.56 -6.28 -9.22
N GLN A 42 12.13 -5.27 -10.00
CA GLN A 42 10.96 -5.40 -10.87
C GLN A 42 11.11 -6.58 -11.84
N ARG A 43 12.26 -6.69 -12.53
CA ARG A 43 12.52 -7.79 -13.48
C ARG A 43 12.52 -9.15 -12.79
N ALA A 44 13.14 -9.24 -11.62
CA ALA A 44 13.18 -10.49 -10.86
C ALA A 44 11.79 -10.92 -10.37
N THR A 45 10.97 -9.99 -9.85
CA THR A 45 9.58 -10.29 -9.45
C THR A 45 8.70 -10.62 -10.65
N GLN A 46 8.90 -9.98 -11.81
CA GLN A 46 8.22 -10.34 -13.06
C GLN A 46 8.56 -11.78 -13.49
N ALA A 47 9.82 -12.20 -13.35
CA ALA A 47 10.25 -13.56 -13.66
C ALA A 47 9.61 -14.64 -12.77
N GLN A 48 9.08 -14.27 -11.60
CA GLN A 48 8.32 -15.17 -10.72
C GLN A 48 6.87 -15.39 -11.16
N GLY A 49 6.41 -14.69 -12.20
CA GLY A 49 5.06 -14.77 -12.75
C GLY A 49 4.22 -13.52 -12.47
N GLY A 50 3.50 -13.05 -13.48
CA GLY A 50 2.72 -11.81 -13.44
C GLY A 50 3.49 -10.59 -13.96
N PRO A 51 2.96 -9.37 -13.78
CA PRO A 51 3.53 -8.16 -14.38
C PRO A 51 4.79 -7.62 -13.67
N GLY A 52 5.20 -8.21 -12.54
CA GLY A 52 6.28 -7.70 -11.68
C GLY A 52 5.88 -6.47 -10.87
N VAL A 53 6.52 -6.23 -9.73
CA VAL A 53 6.24 -5.05 -8.90
C VAL A 53 6.94 -3.84 -9.53
N PRO A 54 6.24 -2.73 -9.85
CA PRO A 54 6.86 -1.59 -10.51
C PRO A 54 8.04 -1.04 -9.72
N TRP A 55 9.16 -0.75 -10.39
CA TRP A 55 10.42 -0.33 -9.77
C TRP A 55 10.23 0.90 -8.86
N TYR A 56 9.39 1.84 -9.28
CA TYR A 56 9.11 3.05 -8.52
C TYR A 56 8.30 2.76 -7.26
N LEU A 57 7.45 1.74 -7.28
CA LEU A 57 6.73 1.25 -6.10
C LEU A 57 7.71 0.58 -5.12
N VAL A 58 8.65 -0.22 -5.63
CA VAL A 58 9.75 -0.79 -4.81
C VAL A 58 10.56 0.33 -4.16
N GLY A 59 10.87 1.40 -4.90
CA GLY A 59 11.57 2.57 -4.37
C GLY A 59 10.78 3.31 -3.29
N ILE A 60 9.46 3.45 -3.44
CA ILE A 60 8.60 4.05 -2.41
C ILE A 60 8.62 3.19 -1.14
N LEU A 61 8.46 1.87 -1.26
CA LEU A 61 8.55 0.97 -0.11
C LEU A 61 9.93 1.07 0.56
N HIS A 62 11.00 1.11 -0.22
CA HIS A 62 12.35 1.27 0.33
C HIS A 62 12.53 2.60 1.09
N SER A 63 11.90 3.68 0.63
CA SER A 63 11.84 4.95 1.36
C SER A 63 11.14 4.80 2.70
N LEU A 64 9.96 4.17 2.69
CA LEU A 64 9.07 4.09 3.84
C LEU A 64 9.56 3.11 4.92
N GLU A 65 10.15 1.99 4.50
CA GLU A 65 10.59 0.91 5.40
C GLU A 65 11.99 1.11 5.95
N SER A 66 12.91 1.72 5.19
CA SER A 66 14.33 1.78 5.59
C SER A 66 15.04 3.10 5.29
N ASN A 67 14.31 4.14 4.89
CA ASN A 67 14.88 5.44 4.51
C ASN A 67 16.02 5.31 3.48
N PHE A 68 15.83 4.40 2.50
CA PHE A 68 16.79 4.07 1.45
C PHE A 68 18.08 3.35 1.89
N SER A 69 18.08 2.71 3.06
CA SER A 69 19.23 1.91 3.48
C SER A 69 19.33 0.60 2.70
N PHE A 70 20.30 0.54 1.78
CA PHE A 70 20.67 -0.70 1.08
C PHE A 70 21.48 -1.68 1.95
N GLY A 71 21.85 -1.28 3.16
CA GLY A 71 22.53 -2.15 4.14
C GLY A 71 21.57 -2.96 5.01
N GLY A 72 20.26 -2.74 4.89
CA GLY A 72 19.23 -3.47 5.63
C GLY A 72 18.28 -4.22 4.70
N HIS A 73 17.67 -5.28 5.22
CA HIS A 73 16.61 -6.03 4.54
C HIS A 73 15.39 -5.15 4.29
N LEU A 74 14.80 -5.22 3.09
CA LEU A 74 13.52 -4.55 2.79
C LEU A 74 12.36 -5.06 3.67
N HIS A 75 12.52 -6.24 4.27
CA HIS A 75 11.52 -6.81 5.17
C HIS A 75 11.17 -5.93 6.36
N ASN A 76 12.20 -5.47 7.09
CA ASN A 76 12.07 -4.87 8.41
C ASN A 76 13.28 -4.01 8.83
N GLY A 77 14.24 -3.79 7.92
CA GLY A 77 15.44 -2.98 8.16
C GLY A 77 16.58 -3.68 8.91
N ASP A 78 16.46 -4.95 9.30
CA ASP A 78 17.58 -5.69 9.92
C ASP A 78 18.80 -5.72 8.98
N PRO A 79 20.05 -5.74 9.50
CA PRO A 79 21.25 -5.72 8.67
C PRO A 79 21.32 -6.89 7.68
N LEU A 80 21.65 -6.59 6.41
CA LEU A 80 21.65 -7.54 5.29
C LEU A 80 22.66 -8.70 5.44
N GLU A 81 23.72 -8.48 6.24
CA GLU A 81 24.83 -9.42 6.47
C GLU A 81 24.43 -10.68 7.27
N ARG A 82 23.25 -10.69 7.87
CA ARG A 82 22.76 -11.78 8.73
C ARG A 82 21.28 -12.05 8.46
N ALA A 83 20.80 -13.19 8.92
CA ALA A 83 19.37 -13.46 8.86
C ALA A 83 18.58 -12.46 9.73
N THR A 84 17.36 -12.13 9.32
CA THR A 84 16.44 -11.29 10.10
C THR A 84 16.14 -11.90 11.46
N ILE A 85 16.14 -11.07 12.50
CA ILE A 85 15.70 -11.42 13.86
C ILE A 85 14.28 -10.89 14.08
N ASN A 86 14.00 -9.69 13.58
CA ASN A 86 12.67 -9.12 13.58
C ASN A 86 11.77 -9.84 12.56
N VAL A 87 10.46 -9.73 12.74
CA VAL A 87 9.48 -10.38 11.86
C VAL A 87 9.55 -9.76 10.46
N PRO A 88 9.50 -10.57 9.37
CA PRO A 88 9.60 -12.03 9.34
C PRO A 88 11.01 -12.51 9.73
N ALA A 89 11.11 -13.35 10.76
CA ALA A 89 12.40 -13.84 11.26
C ALA A 89 12.99 -14.96 10.38
N GLY A 90 14.31 -15.11 10.39
CA GLY A 90 15.02 -16.19 9.70
C GLY A 90 15.10 -16.04 8.17
N ARG A 91 14.93 -14.83 7.62
CA ARG A 91 15.13 -14.56 6.19
C ARG A 91 16.59 -14.21 5.92
N GLY A 92 17.18 -14.79 4.89
CA GLY A 92 18.58 -14.56 4.52
C GLY A 92 19.59 -15.42 5.31
N PRO A 93 20.89 -15.03 5.34
CA PRO A 93 21.45 -13.84 4.69
C PRO A 93 21.32 -13.90 3.17
N PHE A 94 21.28 -12.73 2.53
CA PHE A 94 21.25 -12.60 1.07
C PHE A 94 22.57 -11.98 0.59
N ALA A 95 23.01 -12.31 -0.62
CA ALA A 95 24.26 -11.75 -1.16
C ALA A 95 24.07 -10.29 -1.58
N THR A 96 22.85 -9.91 -1.95
CA THR A 96 22.51 -8.54 -2.38
C THR A 96 21.22 -8.05 -1.75
N TRP A 97 21.05 -6.72 -1.70
CA TRP A 97 19.81 -6.11 -1.27
C TRP A 97 18.65 -6.49 -2.19
N GLU A 98 18.92 -6.61 -3.49
CA GLU A 98 17.94 -6.99 -4.52
C GLU A 98 17.36 -8.37 -4.24
N GLU A 99 18.18 -9.36 -3.87
CA GLU A 99 17.71 -10.69 -3.46
C GLU A 99 16.80 -10.60 -2.24
N SER A 100 17.20 -9.83 -1.22
CA SER A 100 16.35 -9.61 -0.04
C SER A 100 15.05 -8.89 -0.38
N ALA A 101 15.08 -7.92 -1.29
CA ALA A 101 13.90 -7.17 -1.70
C ALA A 101 12.92 -8.06 -2.48
N VAL A 102 13.44 -8.89 -3.38
CA VAL A 102 12.65 -9.90 -4.10
C VAL A 102 12.01 -10.87 -3.13
N ASP A 103 12.74 -11.34 -2.12
CA ASP A 103 12.21 -12.21 -1.07
C ASP A 103 11.07 -11.56 -0.28
N ALA A 104 11.24 -10.30 0.15
CA ALA A 104 10.24 -9.52 0.86
C ALA A 104 8.95 -9.34 0.05
N LEU A 105 9.09 -8.99 -1.24
CA LEU A 105 7.95 -8.83 -2.14
C LEU A 105 7.29 -10.18 -2.45
N HIS A 106 8.07 -11.26 -2.53
CA HIS A 106 7.54 -12.61 -2.76
C HIS A 106 6.66 -13.08 -1.60
N LEU A 107 7.06 -12.84 -0.35
CA LEU A 107 6.22 -13.15 0.82
C LEU A 107 4.86 -12.43 0.76
N LYS A 108 4.88 -11.17 0.32
CA LYS A 108 3.67 -10.33 0.21
C LYS A 108 2.96 -10.44 -1.15
N ARG A 109 3.39 -11.32 -2.06
CA ARG A 109 2.90 -11.36 -3.47
C ARG A 109 1.38 -11.53 -3.60
N ARG A 110 0.73 -12.14 -2.60
CA ARG A 110 -0.73 -12.33 -2.59
C ARG A 110 -1.50 -11.03 -2.40
N LEU A 111 -0.90 -10.01 -1.78
CA LEU A 111 -1.54 -8.69 -1.56
C LEU A 111 -1.93 -8.00 -2.87
N TRP A 112 -1.15 -8.24 -3.92
CA TRP A 112 -1.29 -7.61 -5.25
C TRP A 112 -1.68 -8.62 -6.32
N SER A 113 -2.22 -9.79 -5.92
CA SER A 113 -2.64 -10.81 -6.86
C SER A 113 -3.70 -10.27 -7.81
N GLY A 114 -3.39 -10.31 -9.12
CA GLY A 114 -4.25 -9.81 -10.18
C GLY A 114 -4.12 -8.32 -10.47
N PHE A 115 -3.21 -7.58 -9.82
CA PHE A 115 -2.94 -6.19 -10.20
C PHE A 115 -2.18 -6.16 -11.51
N ALA A 116 -2.60 -5.29 -12.43
CA ALA A 116 -1.93 -5.07 -13.70
C ALA A 116 -0.99 -3.86 -13.67
N TRP A 117 -1.05 -3.05 -12.60
CA TRP A 117 -0.35 -1.77 -12.46
C TRP A 117 -0.71 -0.76 -13.54
N GLY A 118 -1.91 -0.92 -14.12
CA GLY A 118 -2.44 -0.03 -15.16
C GLY A 118 -3.31 1.07 -14.56
N ALA A 119 -3.75 0.95 -13.31
CA ALA A 119 -4.62 1.90 -12.66
C ALA A 119 -4.03 2.46 -11.36
N ILE A 120 -4.31 3.73 -11.06
CA ILE A 120 -3.69 4.40 -9.90
C ILE A 120 -4.12 3.78 -8.56
N HIS A 121 -5.38 3.37 -8.44
CA HIS A 121 -5.88 2.74 -7.22
C HIS A 121 -5.15 1.42 -6.90
N GLU A 122 -4.61 0.72 -7.91
CA GLU A 122 -3.82 -0.49 -7.68
C GLU A 122 -2.56 -0.12 -6.89
N HIS A 123 -1.87 0.96 -7.26
CA HIS A 123 -0.66 1.45 -6.58
C HIS A 123 -0.94 2.01 -5.18
N LEU A 124 -2.08 2.68 -5.00
CA LEU A 124 -2.45 3.22 -3.69
C LEU A 124 -2.86 2.11 -2.73
N LEU A 125 -3.70 1.17 -3.18
CA LEU A 125 -4.09 0.01 -2.38
C LEU A 125 -2.87 -0.87 -2.06
N ALA A 126 -2.00 -1.06 -3.03
CA ALA A 126 -0.72 -1.74 -2.90
C ALA A 126 0.09 -1.23 -1.70
N LEU A 127 0.32 0.08 -1.63
CA LEU A 127 1.06 0.72 -0.53
C LEU A 127 0.33 0.58 0.81
N GLU A 128 -1.00 0.76 0.82
CA GLU A 128 -1.81 0.62 2.03
C GLU A 128 -1.77 -0.81 2.58
N LEU A 129 -1.89 -1.82 1.71
CA LEU A 129 -1.80 -3.23 2.08
C LEU A 129 -0.41 -3.60 2.59
N TYR A 130 0.64 -3.01 2.02
CA TYR A 130 2.01 -3.29 2.45
C TYR A 130 2.26 -2.85 3.89
N ASN A 131 1.84 -1.62 4.23
CA ASN A 131 1.87 -1.06 5.57
C ASN A 131 0.95 -1.82 6.54
N GLY A 132 -0.20 -2.25 6.03
CA GLY A 132 -1.26 -2.87 6.82
C GLY A 132 -2.43 -1.90 7.01
N LEU A 133 -3.61 -2.49 7.24
CA LEU A 133 -4.88 -1.77 7.18
C LEU A 133 -5.25 -1.06 8.49
N GLY A 134 -4.38 -1.00 9.50
CA GLY A 134 -4.73 -0.55 10.86
C GLY A 134 -5.48 0.79 10.95
N TYR A 135 -5.21 1.74 10.04
CA TYR A 135 -5.98 2.99 9.93
C TYR A 135 -7.37 2.74 9.36
N LEU A 136 -7.47 2.05 8.22
CA LEU A 136 -8.77 1.66 7.65
C LEU A 136 -9.63 0.84 8.63
N LEU A 137 -9.00 0.04 9.50
CA LEU A 137 -9.70 -0.83 10.46
C LEU A 137 -10.14 -0.12 11.73
N SER A 138 -9.28 0.74 12.30
CA SER A 138 -9.48 1.27 13.66
C SER A 138 -9.67 2.79 13.69
N HIS A 139 -9.30 3.50 12.63
CA HIS A 139 -9.39 4.95 12.49
C HIS A 139 -9.87 5.34 11.08
N PRO A 140 -11.06 4.88 10.64
CA PRO A 140 -11.54 5.08 9.26
C PRO A 140 -11.78 6.56 8.89
N ASP A 141 -11.76 7.45 9.87
CA ASP A 141 -11.77 8.90 9.71
C ASP A 141 -10.39 9.52 9.48
N VAL A 142 -9.32 8.74 9.61
CA VAL A 142 -7.92 9.15 9.45
C VAL A 142 -7.30 8.41 8.28
N ASN A 143 -7.02 9.14 7.20
CA ASN A 143 -6.20 8.64 6.11
C ASN A 143 -4.80 8.28 6.65
N SER A 144 -4.29 7.08 6.32
CA SER A 144 -2.99 6.62 6.83
C SER A 144 -1.86 7.61 6.49
N PRO A 145 -1.06 8.06 7.47
CA PRO A 145 0.14 8.86 7.20
C PRO A 145 1.19 8.11 6.38
N TYR A 146 1.18 6.77 6.37
CA TYR A 146 2.07 5.98 5.52
C TYR A 146 1.79 6.23 4.04
N LEU A 147 0.52 6.37 3.67
CA LEU A 147 0.11 6.63 2.29
C LEU A 147 -0.01 8.13 2.01
N TRP A 148 -0.61 8.90 2.92
CA TRP A 148 -1.06 10.28 2.70
C TRP A 148 -0.29 11.33 3.51
N GLY A 149 0.77 10.96 4.22
CA GLY A 149 1.55 11.89 5.03
C GLY A 149 2.11 13.08 4.23
N LEU A 150 2.10 14.27 4.84
CA LEU A 150 2.50 15.53 4.20
C LEU A 150 1.76 15.80 2.88
N THR A 151 0.44 15.61 2.91
CA THR A 151 -0.49 15.99 1.84
C THR A 151 -1.69 16.70 2.45
N ASN A 152 -2.48 17.37 1.60
CA ASN A 152 -3.77 17.93 1.99
C ASN A 152 -4.81 16.90 2.49
N HIS A 153 -4.51 15.59 2.44
CA HIS A 153 -5.40 14.53 2.89
C HIS A 153 -5.04 13.93 4.25
N HIS A 154 -3.95 14.36 4.88
CA HIS A 154 -3.56 13.92 6.21
C HIS A 154 -2.99 15.06 7.05
N HIS A 155 -3.62 15.34 8.19
CA HIS A 155 -3.19 16.42 9.10
C HIS A 155 -2.56 15.90 10.41
N ARG A 156 -3.18 14.90 11.04
CA ARG A 156 -2.76 14.30 12.32
C ARG A 156 -3.40 12.93 12.50
N GLY A 157 -2.92 12.18 13.48
CA GLY A 157 -3.40 10.85 13.81
C GLY A 157 -2.42 9.80 13.31
N LYS A 158 -1.61 9.23 14.19
CA LYS A 158 -0.57 8.27 13.80
C LYS A 158 -0.38 7.19 14.86
N TYR A 159 -0.16 5.95 14.43
CA TYR A 159 0.44 4.91 15.26
C TYR A 159 1.90 5.26 15.55
N THR A 160 2.20 5.57 16.81
CA THR A 160 3.55 5.95 17.27
C THR A 160 4.41 4.72 17.58
N SER A 161 3.75 3.59 17.88
CA SER A 161 4.31 2.25 17.93
C SER A 161 3.19 1.24 17.65
N ASP A 162 3.53 -0.05 17.58
CA ASP A 162 2.57 -1.13 17.40
C ASP A 162 1.40 -1.01 18.38
N GLY A 163 0.19 -0.93 17.82
CA GLY A 163 -1.07 -0.80 18.57
C GLY A 163 -1.30 0.55 19.29
N LYS A 164 -0.37 1.51 19.25
CA LYS A 164 -0.48 2.79 19.96
C LYS A 164 -0.80 3.94 19.03
N PHE A 165 -2.08 4.14 18.77
CA PHE A 165 -2.57 5.30 18.02
C PHE A 165 -2.61 6.56 18.88
N ASP A 166 -2.05 7.65 18.34
CA ASP A 166 -2.15 8.99 18.90
C ASP A 166 -2.84 9.90 17.88
N ALA A 167 -4.06 10.35 18.22
CA ALA A 167 -4.88 11.23 17.40
C ALA A 167 -4.26 12.62 17.16
N SER A 168 -3.32 13.04 18.01
CA SER A 168 -2.64 14.33 17.96
C SER A 168 -1.29 14.29 17.25
N ALA A 169 -0.70 13.10 17.09
CA ALA A 169 0.60 12.93 16.47
C ALA A 169 0.60 13.40 15.00
N ILE A 170 1.63 14.15 14.62
CA ILE A 170 1.82 14.69 13.27
C ILE A 170 2.97 13.94 12.60
N THR A 171 2.75 13.44 11.38
CA THR A 171 3.82 12.83 10.59
C THR A 171 4.77 13.88 10.02
N ARG A 172 6.06 13.57 10.02
CA ARG A 172 7.11 14.37 9.34
C ARG A 172 7.67 13.65 8.11
N GLN A 173 7.10 12.51 7.76
CA GLN A 173 7.50 11.68 6.64
C GLN A 173 6.45 11.83 5.53
N ALA A 174 6.92 12.04 4.30
CA ALA A 174 6.06 12.05 3.13
C ALA A 174 5.48 10.66 2.90
N GLY A 175 4.17 10.58 2.69
CA GLY A 175 3.49 9.33 2.40
C GLY A 175 3.74 8.85 0.97
N GLY A 176 3.51 7.56 0.74
CA GLY A 176 3.76 6.94 -0.56
C GLY A 176 2.99 7.57 -1.73
N ALA A 177 1.79 8.11 -1.50
CA ALA A 177 1.02 8.80 -2.53
C ALA A 177 1.67 10.13 -2.94
N ALA A 178 2.25 10.87 -1.98
CA ALA A 178 2.96 12.12 -2.25
C ALA A 178 4.20 11.85 -3.12
N ILE A 179 4.99 10.84 -2.73
CA ILE A 179 6.20 10.41 -3.46
C ILE A 179 5.82 9.93 -4.87
N LEU A 180 4.78 9.09 -4.98
CA LEU A 180 4.28 8.59 -6.26
C LEU A 180 3.85 9.73 -7.18
N TRP A 181 3.18 10.76 -6.66
CA TRP A 181 2.74 11.91 -7.44
C TRP A 181 3.94 12.64 -8.08
N HIS A 182 5.02 12.84 -7.32
CA HIS A 182 6.24 13.45 -7.84
C HIS A 182 6.93 12.56 -8.88
N LEU A 183 7.02 11.25 -8.65
CA LEU A 183 7.56 10.29 -9.63
C LEU A 183 6.81 10.33 -10.95
N LEU A 184 5.48 10.34 -10.92
CA LEU A 184 4.65 10.36 -12.14
C LEU A 184 4.73 11.69 -12.90
N ARG A 185 5.11 12.79 -12.22
CA ARG A 185 5.48 14.05 -12.90
C ARG A 185 6.85 14.02 -13.55
N LEU A 186 7.83 13.38 -12.92
CA LEU A 186 9.17 13.20 -13.49
C LEU A 186 9.13 12.23 -14.69
N PHE A 187 8.22 11.25 -14.66
CA PHE A 187 8.03 10.27 -15.72
C PHE A 187 6.56 10.18 -16.15
N PRO A 188 6.07 11.14 -16.96
CA PRO A 188 4.69 11.10 -17.45
C PRO A 188 4.34 9.83 -18.23
N SER A 189 5.33 9.16 -18.83
CA SER A 189 5.17 7.88 -19.52
C SER A 189 4.79 6.72 -18.58
N LEU A 190 4.98 6.87 -17.27
CA LEU A 190 4.58 5.89 -16.27
C LEU A 190 3.17 6.13 -15.73
N MET A 191 2.46 7.17 -16.17
CA MET A 191 1.14 7.54 -15.64
C MET A 191 0.14 6.39 -15.75
N PRO A 192 -0.31 5.81 -14.61
CA PRO A 192 -1.41 4.86 -14.63
C PRO A 192 -2.70 5.58 -14.99
N THR A 193 -3.63 4.83 -15.58
CA THR A 193 -4.96 5.34 -15.88
C THR A 193 -5.75 5.60 -14.59
N LEU A 194 -6.55 6.67 -14.60
CA LEU A 194 -7.65 6.80 -13.66
C LEU A 194 -8.81 5.94 -14.20
N ARG A 195 -8.76 4.62 -13.99
CA ARG A 195 -9.91 3.76 -14.33
C ARG A 195 -11.09 4.19 -13.48
N VAL A 196 -12.05 4.84 -14.14
CA VAL A 196 -13.41 4.97 -13.65
C VAL A 196 -14.11 3.73 -14.19
N GLU A 197 -14.17 2.66 -13.39
CA GLU A 197 -15.26 1.74 -13.65
C GLU A 197 -16.54 2.58 -13.50
N THR A 198 -17.31 2.66 -14.58
CA THR A 198 -18.62 3.28 -14.58
C THR A 198 -19.46 2.48 -13.59
N VAL A 199 -19.43 2.90 -12.33
CA VAL A 199 -20.51 2.63 -11.40
C VAL A 199 -21.72 3.20 -12.10
N GLU A 200 -22.65 2.34 -12.54
CA GLU A 200 -24.02 2.78 -12.77
C GLU A 200 -24.46 3.44 -11.47
N ARG A 201 -24.36 4.77 -11.44
CA ARG A 201 -24.66 5.59 -10.29
C ARG A 201 -26.14 5.45 -10.00
N SER A 202 -26.49 4.82 -8.88
CA SER A 202 -27.57 5.37 -8.06
C SER A 202 -27.02 6.59 -7.30
N GLY A 203 -26.89 7.70 -8.01
CA GLY A 203 -26.72 9.06 -7.45
C GLY A 203 -25.30 9.50 -7.03
N PRO A 204 -25.07 10.82 -6.92
CA PRO A 204 -23.84 11.36 -6.35
C PRO A 204 -23.87 11.24 -4.81
N VAL A 205 -22.92 10.50 -4.23
CA VAL A 205 -22.65 10.59 -2.79
C VAL A 205 -22.03 11.96 -2.54
N THR A 206 -22.82 12.89 -2.00
CA THR A 206 -22.39 14.21 -1.55
C THR A 206 -22.60 14.29 -0.05
N GLY A 207 -21.55 14.63 0.70
CA GLY A 207 -21.57 14.68 2.16
C GLY A 207 -20.17 14.50 2.77
N PRO A 208 -20.02 14.70 4.09
CA PRO A 208 -18.76 14.52 4.84
C PRO A 208 -18.21 13.08 4.84
N ASP A 209 -18.88 12.16 4.14
CA ASP A 209 -18.57 10.73 4.01
C ASP A 209 -18.11 10.35 2.60
N ALA A 210 -18.08 11.30 1.65
CA ALA A 210 -17.50 11.08 0.33
C ALA A 210 -15.99 10.81 0.47
N GLY A 211 -15.59 9.54 0.39
CA GLY A 211 -14.21 9.09 0.67
C GLY A 211 -14.09 8.10 1.83
N ARG A 212 -15.18 7.79 2.54
CA ARG A 212 -15.19 6.76 3.58
C ARG A 212 -15.47 5.37 2.99
N TRP A 213 -14.79 4.39 3.55
CA TRP A 213 -14.99 2.97 3.28
C TRP A 213 -16.36 2.47 3.76
N GLU A 214 -17.03 1.64 2.95
CA GLU A 214 -18.15 0.82 3.38
C GLU A 214 -17.65 -0.60 3.70
N VAL A 215 -17.48 -0.95 5.00
CA VAL A 215 -17.07 -2.30 5.45
C VAL A 215 -17.94 -3.39 4.85
N ALA A 216 -19.22 -3.09 4.63
CA ALA A 216 -20.17 -3.99 4.02
C ALA A 216 -19.72 -4.44 2.62
N ARG A 217 -19.09 -3.55 1.84
CA ARG A 217 -18.61 -3.90 0.50
C ARG A 217 -17.41 -4.84 0.53
N LEU A 218 -16.53 -4.73 1.52
CA LEU A 218 -15.47 -5.73 1.68
C LEU A 218 -15.99 -7.05 2.17
N GLN A 219 -16.90 -7.06 3.12
CA GLN A 219 -17.48 -8.31 3.60
C GLN A 219 -18.15 -9.05 2.43
N ALA A 220 -18.86 -8.32 1.56
CA ALA A 220 -19.42 -8.86 0.32
C ALA A 220 -18.34 -9.43 -0.61
N TYR A 221 -17.20 -8.74 -0.74
CA TYR A 221 -16.07 -9.24 -1.51
C TYR A 221 -15.40 -10.48 -0.89
N LEU A 222 -15.08 -10.47 0.40
CA LEU A 222 -14.48 -11.61 1.11
C LEU A 222 -15.36 -12.88 0.98
N ASN A 223 -16.67 -12.69 0.88
CA ASN A 223 -17.65 -13.75 0.62
C ASN A 223 -17.71 -14.23 -0.83
N SER A 224 -17.23 -13.45 -1.79
CA SER A 224 -17.14 -13.86 -3.19
C SER A 224 -15.91 -14.74 -3.46
N LEU A 225 -14.95 -14.77 -2.54
CA LEU A 225 -13.77 -15.63 -2.61
C LEU A 225 -14.05 -17.04 -2.06
N PRO A 226 -13.34 -18.09 -2.52
CA PRO A 226 -13.49 -19.44 -1.97
C PRO A 226 -13.20 -19.51 -0.46
N GLY A 227 -14.01 -20.26 0.28
CA GLY A 227 -13.87 -20.49 1.72
C GLY A 227 -15.03 -19.94 2.55
N GLU A 228 -14.80 -19.78 3.86
CA GLU A 228 -15.85 -19.42 4.81
C GLU A 228 -16.43 -18.02 4.54
N ARG A 229 -17.76 -17.93 4.58
CA ARG A 229 -18.46 -16.65 4.44
C ARG A 229 -18.65 -15.99 5.80
N ILE A 230 -18.58 -14.67 5.81
CA ILE A 230 -18.76 -13.80 6.97
C ILE A 230 -20.01 -12.94 6.81
N THR A 231 -20.55 -12.41 7.89
CA THR A 231 -21.71 -11.51 7.81
C THR A 231 -21.35 -10.19 7.13
N VAL A 232 -22.26 -9.67 6.31
CA VAL A 232 -22.17 -8.33 5.71
C VAL A 232 -22.98 -7.37 6.57
N ASP A 233 -22.38 -6.84 7.63
CA ASP A 233 -23.02 -5.95 8.61
C ASP A 233 -22.47 -4.52 8.62
N GLY A 234 -21.50 -4.22 7.75
CA GLY A 234 -20.88 -2.90 7.72
C GLY A 234 -19.96 -2.62 8.90
N ARG A 235 -19.60 -3.63 9.70
CA ARG A 235 -18.74 -3.51 10.88
C ARG A 235 -17.54 -4.43 10.79
N TRP A 236 -16.35 -3.92 11.09
CA TRP A 236 -15.17 -4.76 11.10
C TRP A 236 -15.12 -5.55 12.41
N GLY A 237 -15.61 -6.78 12.41
CA GLY A 237 -15.57 -7.71 13.54
C GLY A 237 -14.53 -8.83 13.39
N PRO A 238 -14.35 -9.69 14.40
CA PRO A 238 -13.38 -10.79 14.37
C PRO A 238 -13.51 -11.72 13.14
N GLN A 239 -14.74 -11.91 12.63
CA GLN A 239 -14.98 -12.67 11.41
C GLN A 239 -14.41 -11.98 10.18
N THR A 240 -14.62 -10.66 10.02
CA THR A 240 -14.07 -9.88 8.92
C THR A 240 -12.54 -9.85 8.99
N ALA A 241 -11.98 -9.65 10.18
CA ALA A 241 -10.54 -9.70 10.42
C ALA A 241 -9.93 -11.06 10.07
N GLY A 242 -10.47 -12.15 10.63
CA GLY A 242 -9.96 -13.49 10.40
C GLY A 242 -10.09 -13.92 8.94
N ARG A 243 -11.20 -13.57 8.28
CA ARG A 243 -11.40 -13.88 6.86
C ARG A 243 -10.45 -13.07 5.98
N PHE A 244 -10.24 -11.79 6.28
CA PHE A 244 -9.28 -10.96 5.58
C PHE A 244 -7.85 -11.52 5.75
N ALA A 245 -7.43 -11.80 6.98
CA ALA A 245 -6.14 -12.42 7.30
C ALA A 245 -5.95 -13.75 6.55
N ALA A 246 -6.96 -14.63 6.55
CA ALA A 246 -6.90 -15.92 5.88
C ALA A 246 -6.78 -15.79 4.34
N VAL A 247 -7.44 -14.80 3.74
CA VAL A 247 -7.37 -14.56 2.30
C VAL A 247 -6.03 -13.96 1.90
N PHE A 248 -5.50 -13.03 2.69
CA PHE A 248 -4.35 -12.21 2.32
C PHE A 248 -3.04 -12.60 3.01
N ASP A 249 -3.07 -13.61 3.87
CA ASP A 249 -1.91 -14.13 4.62
C ASP A 249 -1.16 -13.03 5.39
N VAL A 250 -1.94 -12.08 5.90
CA VAL A 250 -1.48 -11.02 6.79
C VAL A 250 -1.73 -11.52 8.20
N ALA A 251 -0.70 -11.56 9.04
CA ALA A 251 -0.86 -11.87 10.45
C ALA A 251 -1.96 -10.97 11.03
N ALA A 252 -2.97 -11.61 11.65
CA ALA A 252 -4.11 -10.94 12.25
C ALA A 252 -3.69 -10.08 13.45
#